data_AF-A0A0D2BH96-F1
#
_entry.id   AF-A0A0D2BH96-F1
#
_cell.length_a   1.000
_cell.length_b   1.000
_cell.length_c   1.000
_cell.angle_alpha   90.00
_cell.angle_beta   90.00
_cell.angle_gamma   90.00
#
_symmetry.space_group_name_H-M   'P 1'
#
loop_
_entity.id
_entity.type
_entity.pdbx_description
1 polymer ?
#
loop_
_entity_poly.entity_id
_entity_poly.type
_entity_poly.pdbx_seq_one_letter_code
_entity_poly.pdbx_strand_id
1 'polypeptide(L)'
;MATAAVATDSARVDDGADMLRGGIISRVNRLVSACGVANGQIVIQAVELLKSAPWPHADADASVEGRTRIHGILCIDSISLGNLNDAGLVVASESHDGIIAAEMMRSFRPRLAFFNDTGFGVDRAGAACLPVLDSDGIVAVTVAADSACIGDNRLTLIQGIISAVNETIYGIGARVGETARREPKL
;
A
#
# COMPACT_ATOMS: atom_id res chain seq x y z
N MET A 1 -5.43 -20.79 -7.30
CA MET A 1 -6.60 -19.87 -7.25
C MET A 1 -6.69 -19.07 -8.54
N ALA A 2 -7.88 -18.73 -9.02
CA ALA A 2 -8.05 -17.78 -10.11
C ALA A 2 -7.76 -16.36 -9.58
N THR A 3 -6.78 -15.67 -10.17
CA THR A 3 -6.28 -14.38 -9.70
C THR A 3 -6.04 -13.44 -10.87
N ALA A 4 -6.58 -12.23 -10.77
CA ALA A 4 -6.39 -11.14 -11.71
C ALA A 4 -5.91 -9.90 -10.96
N ALA A 5 -5.06 -9.09 -11.58
CA ALA A 5 -4.63 -7.80 -11.07
C ALA A 5 -5.37 -6.69 -11.82
N VAL A 6 -5.69 -5.61 -11.10
CA VAL A 6 -6.25 -4.37 -11.65
C VAL A 6 -5.11 -3.37 -11.85
N ALA A 7 -5.16 -2.59 -12.93
CA ALA A 7 -4.19 -1.52 -13.19
C ALA A 7 -4.38 -0.41 -12.14
N THR A 8 -3.32 -0.03 -11.42
CA THR A 8 -3.43 1.01 -10.38
C THR A 8 -3.98 2.33 -10.93
N ASP A 9 -3.61 2.71 -12.15
CA ASP A 9 -4.06 3.94 -12.80
C ASP A 9 -5.54 3.92 -13.24
N SER A 10 -6.25 2.81 -13.04
CA SER A 10 -7.66 2.64 -13.41
C SER A 10 -8.64 2.63 -12.23
N ALA A 11 -8.14 2.58 -11.00
CA ALA A 11 -8.99 2.53 -9.81
C ALA A 11 -8.31 3.17 -8.59
N ARG A 12 -9.14 3.62 -7.65
CA ARG A 12 -8.66 4.07 -6.34
C ARG A 12 -8.27 2.85 -5.49
N VAL A 13 -7.07 2.91 -4.90
CA VAL A 13 -6.62 1.95 -3.87
C VAL A 13 -7.59 2.04 -2.68
N ASP A 14 -7.89 0.90 -2.06
CA ASP A 14 -8.82 0.76 -0.93
C ASP A 14 -10.29 1.11 -1.21
N ASP A 15 -10.69 1.33 -2.47
CA ASP A 15 -12.10 1.49 -2.87
C ASP A 15 -12.53 0.35 -3.79
N GLY A 16 -13.02 -0.74 -3.20
CA GLY A 16 -13.51 -1.90 -3.94
C GLY A 16 -14.70 -1.59 -4.85
N ALA A 17 -15.49 -0.56 -4.54
CA ALA A 17 -16.64 -0.18 -5.34
C ALA A 17 -16.23 0.62 -6.59
N ASP A 18 -15.20 1.46 -6.47
CA ASP A 18 -14.52 2.13 -7.59
C ASP A 18 -13.83 1.11 -8.50
N MET A 19 -13.02 0.22 -7.90
CA MET A 19 -12.34 -0.86 -8.61
C MET A 19 -13.32 -1.73 -9.40
N LEU A 20 -14.46 -2.10 -8.80
CA LEU A 20 -15.47 -2.89 -9.49
C LEU A 20 -16.06 -2.14 -10.69
N ARG A 21 -16.39 -0.85 -10.53
CA ARG A 21 -17.07 -0.07 -11.57
C ARG A 21 -16.16 0.37 -12.71
N GLY A 22 -14.94 0.82 -12.40
CA GLY A 22 -14.05 1.49 -13.35
C GLY A 22 -12.71 0.81 -13.58
N GLY A 23 -12.31 -0.14 -12.73
CA GLY A 23 -11.02 -0.79 -12.82
C GLY A 23 -10.83 -1.57 -14.12
N ILE A 24 -9.58 -1.63 -14.58
CA ILE A 24 -9.14 -2.36 -15.77
C ILE A 24 -8.24 -3.51 -15.37
N ILE A 25 -8.51 -4.71 -15.89
CA ILE A 25 -7.65 -5.88 -15.69
C ILE A 25 -6.30 -5.66 -16.38
N SER A 26 -5.21 -5.70 -15.62
CA SER A 26 -3.84 -5.50 -16.13
C SER A 26 -3.09 -6.81 -16.32
N ARG A 27 -3.36 -7.80 -15.47
CA ARG A 27 -2.76 -9.14 -15.54
C ARG A 27 -3.77 -10.20 -15.15
N VAL A 28 -3.66 -11.35 -15.80
CA VAL A 28 -4.47 -12.53 -15.54
C VAL A 28 -3.57 -13.75 -15.44
N ASN A 29 -3.91 -14.68 -14.55
CA ASN A 29 -3.29 -16.00 -14.55
C ASN A 29 -4.03 -16.97 -15.48
N ARG A 30 -3.46 -18.16 -15.72
CA ARG A 30 -4.03 -19.16 -16.64
C ARG A 30 -5.48 -19.55 -16.33
N LEU A 31 -5.85 -19.62 -15.04
CA LEU A 31 -7.21 -20.00 -14.64
C LEU A 31 -8.21 -18.89 -14.98
N VAL A 32 -7.83 -17.63 -14.76
CA VAL A 32 -8.61 -16.46 -15.14
C VAL A 32 -8.77 -16.38 -16.66
N SER A 33 -7.68 -16.59 -17.42
CA SER A 33 -7.75 -16.65 -18.89
C SER A 33 -8.65 -17.78 -19.40
N ALA A 34 -8.65 -18.94 -18.73
CA ALA A 34 -9.52 -20.06 -19.09
C ALA A 34 -11.02 -19.74 -18.87
N CYS A 35 -11.35 -18.77 -18.03
CA CYS A 35 -12.71 -18.25 -17.86
C CYS A 35 -13.08 -17.17 -18.90
N GLY A 36 -12.17 -16.83 -19.82
CA GLY A 36 -12.39 -15.85 -20.89
C GLY A 36 -12.04 -14.41 -20.52
N VAL A 37 -11.41 -14.18 -19.36
CA VAL A 37 -10.97 -12.82 -18.97
C VAL A 37 -9.63 -12.50 -19.63
N ALA A 38 -9.50 -11.29 -20.16
CA ALA A 38 -8.28 -10.79 -20.79
C ALA A 38 -7.81 -9.46 -20.18
N ASN A 39 -6.53 -9.12 -20.39
CA ASN A 39 -6.01 -7.79 -20.07
C ASN A 39 -6.77 -6.72 -20.88
N GLY A 40 -7.00 -5.55 -20.27
CA GLY A 40 -7.76 -4.44 -20.85
C GLY A 40 -9.27 -4.51 -20.62
N GLN A 41 -9.80 -5.61 -20.07
CA GLN A 41 -11.22 -5.74 -19.76
C GLN A 41 -11.60 -4.96 -18.49
N ILE A 42 -12.81 -4.39 -18.44
CA ILE A 42 -13.31 -3.75 -17.22
C ILE A 42 -13.64 -4.80 -16.14
N VAL A 43 -13.35 -4.48 -14.89
CA VAL A 43 -13.45 -5.42 -13.76
C VAL A 43 -14.87 -5.98 -13.62
N ILE A 44 -15.91 -5.17 -13.76
CA ILE A 44 -17.30 -5.65 -13.64
C ILE A 44 -17.64 -6.76 -14.64
N GLN A 45 -17.11 -6.70 -15.87
CA GLN A 45 -17.30 -7.75 -16.86
C GLN A 45 -16.46 -8.99 -16.54
N ALA A 46 -15.23 -8.79 -16.08
CA ALA A 46 -14.35 -9.88 -15.69
C ALA A 46 -14.91 -10.68 -14.51
N VAL A 47 -15.51 -10.00 -13.52
CA VAL A 47 -16.15 -10.64 -12.35
C VAL A 47 -17.30 -11.56 -12.78
N GLU A 48 -18.13 -11.16 -13.75
CA GLU A 48 -19.20 -12.03 -14.26
C GLU A 48 -18.66 -13.32 -14.88
N LEU A 49 -17.55 -13.24 -15.64
CA LEU A 49 -16.88 -14.42 -16.19
C LEU A 49 -16.23 -15.29 -15.10
N LEU A 50 -15.69 -14.66 -14.06
CA LEU A 50 -15.02 -15.37 -12.96
C LEU A 50 -15.97 -16.11 -12.03
N LYS A 51 -17.29 -15.89 -12.12
CA LYS A 51 -18.27 -16.71 -11.39
C LYS A 51 -18.21 -18.20 -11.76
N SER A 52 -17.69 -18.54 -12.95
CA SER A 52 -17.47 -19.94 -13.36
C SER A 52 -16.08 -20.47 -12.99
N ALA A 53 -15.22 -19.66 -12.36
CA ALA A 53 -13.88 -20.10 -12.01
C ALA A 53 -13.93 -21.22 -10.96
N PRO A 54 -13.01 -22.20 -11.02
CA PRO A 54 -12.92 -23.23 -9.99
C PRO A 54 -12.66 -22.60 -8.63
N TRP A 55 -13.51 -22.91 -7.65
CA TRP A 55 -13.29 -22.50 -6.28
C TRP A 55 -12.00 -23.16 -5.74
N PRO A 56 -11.07 -22.40 -5.14
CA PRO A 56 -9.91 -23.01 -4.49
C PRO A 56 -10.38 -23.75 -3.23
N HIS A 57 -10.28 -25.07 -3.24
CA HIS A 57 -10.62 -25.92 -2.07
C HIS A 57 -9.40 -26.27 -1.21
N ALA A 58 -8.21 -25.82 -1.62
CA ALA A 58 -7.02 -25.98 -0.80
C ALA A 58 -7.00 -24.89 0.27
N ASP A 59 -6.76 -25.28 1.52
CA ASP A 59 -6.34 -24.34 2.54
C ASP A 59 -5.07 -23.65 2.01
N ALA A 60 -5.11 -22.33 1.91
CA ALA A 60 -3.90 -21.57 1.72
C ALA A 60 -3.11 -21.67 3.03
N ASP A 61 -1.81 -21.97 2.95
CA ASP A 61 -0.94 -21.77 4.11
C ASP A 61 -1.16 -20.34 4.61
N ALA A 62 -1.54 -20.19 5.88
CA ALA A 62 -1.73 -18.87 6.45
C ALA A 62 -0.39 -18.14 6.34
N SER A 63 -0.36 -17.06 5.56
CA SER A 63 0.80 -16.18 5.55
C SER A 63 0.93 -15.63 6.97
N VAL A 64 2.06 -15.91 7.62
CA VAL A 64 2.32 -15.40 8.97
C VAL A 64 2.72 -13.94 8.82
N GLU A 65 1.76 -13.05 9.05
CA GLU A 65 2.05 -11.62 9.16
C GLU A 65 3.02 -11.37 10.31
N GLY A 66 4.06 -10.59 10.02
CA GLY A 66 5.20 -10.36 10.86
C GLY A 66 5.29 -8.95 11.41
N ARG A 67 6.04 -8.86 12.51
CA ARG A 67 6.55 -7.60 13.06
C ARG A 67 8.05 -7.75 13.20
N THR A 68 8.82 -6.91 12.52
CA THR A 68 10.29 -6.96 12.55
C THR A 68 10.88 -5.59 12.85
N ARG A 69 12.18 -5.57 13.18
CA ARG A 69 12.91 -4.30 13.36
C ARG A 69 14.11 -4.25 12.43
N ILE A 70 14.19 -3.19 11.65
CA ILE A 70 15.27 -2.95 10.70
C ILE A 70 15.87 -1.59 11.04
N HIS A 71 17.13 -1.57 11.48
CA HIS A 71 17.84 -0.35 11.89
C HIS A 71 17.07 0.53 12.91
N GLY A 72 16.31 -0.07 13.82
CA GLY A 72 15.50 0.65 14.82
C GLY A 72 14.11 1.06 14.35
N ILE A 73 13.77 0.87 13.06
CA ILE A 73 12.45 1.11 12.49
C ILE A 73 11.59 -0.15 12.67
N LEU A 74 10.37 0.02 13.17
CA LEU A 74 9.38 -1.05 13.26
C LEU A 74 8.78 -1.31 11.88
N CYS A 75 8.94 -2.52 11.37
CA CYS A 75 8.38 -2.97 10.10
C CYS A 75 7.19 -3.88 10.41
N ILE A 76 6.02 -3.54 9.90
CA ILE A 76 4.79 -4.32 10.05
C ILE A 76 4.22 -4.66 8.68
N ASP A 77 3.85 -5.92 8.49
CA ASP A 77 3.31 -6.39 7.21
C ASP A 77 1.89 -5.83 6.97
N SER A 78 1.18 -5.50 8.06
CA SER A 78 -0.13 -4.86 8.02
C SER A 78 -0.24 -3.79 9.12
N ILE A 79 -0.89 -2.65 8.82
CA ILE A 79 -1.13 -1.60 9.83
C ILE A 79 -1.96 -2.16 11.01
N SER A 80 -2.76 -3.21 10.81
CA SER A 80 -3.57 -3.84 11.87
C SER A 80 -2.73 -4.47 12.99
N LEU A 81 -1.43 -4.70 12.75
CA LEU A 81 -0.49 -5.21 13.75
C LEU A 81 0.04 -4.10 14.70
N GLY A 82 -0.19 -2.84 14.34
CA GLY A 82 0.12 -1.69 15.17
C GLY A 82 -0.71 -1.67 16.45
N ASN A 83 -0.10 -1.26 17.55
CA ASN A 83 -0.75 -1.19 18.86
C ASN A 83 -0.16 -0.05 19.69
N LEU A 84 -0.78 0.28 20.82
CA LEU A 84 -0.39 1.42 21.66
C LEU A 84 1.07 1.41 22.14
N ASN A 85 1.75 0.25 22.18
CA ASN A 85 3.18 0.20 22.52
C ASN A 85 4.10 0.72 21.40
N ASP A 86 3.54 0.95 20.21
CA ASP A 86 4.27 1.44 19.04
C ASP A 86 4.21 2.97 18.91
N ALA A 87 3.59 3.64 19.89
CA ALA A 87 3.48 5.08 19.93
C ALA A 87 4.84 5.77 19.92
N GLY A 88 4.96 6.80 19.07
CA GLY A 88 6.20 7.55 18.89
C GLY A 88 7.32 6.81 18.16
N LEU A 89 7.12 5.55 17.75
CA LEU A 89 8.10 4.84 16.93
C LEU A 89 8.10 5.36 15.48
N VAL A 90 9.19 5.06 14.78
CA VAL A 90 9.21 5.12 13.31
C VAL A 90 8.71 3.78 12.80
N VAL A 91 7.72 3.81 11.90
CA VAL A 91 7.03 2.61 11.41
C VAL A 91 7.08 2.58 9.89
N ALA A 92 7.41 1.43 9.32
CA ALA A 92 7.19 1.12 7.91
C ALA A 92 6.08 0.08 7.80
N SER A 93 5.07 0.35 6.99
CA SER A 93 3.99 -0.59 6.73
C SER A 93 4.00 -1.07 5.29
N GLU A 94 3.77 -2.38 5.11
CA GLU A 94 3.67 -2.98 3.78
C GLU A 94 2.27 -2.90 3.17
N SER A 95 1.25 -2.69 4.01
CA SER A 95 -0.12 -2.50 3.53
C SER A 95 -0.30 -1.11 2.92
N HIS A 96 -1.37 -1.00 2.14
CA HIS A 96 -1.70 0.11 1.25
C HIS A 96 -1.90 1.45 1.98
N ASP A 97 -1.61 2.53 1.24
CA ASP A 97 -1.53 3.92 1.70
C ASP A 97 -2.84 4.71 1.53
N GLY A 98 -3.95 4.00 1.35
CA GLY A 98 -5.24 4.61 1.14
C GLY A 98 -5.74 5.35 2.37
N ILE A 99 -6.92 5.95 2.26
CA ILE A 99 -7.48 6.82 3.31
C ILE A 99 -7.63 6.09 4.67
N ILE A 100 -7.88 4.78 4.63
CA ILE A 100 -8.06 3.93 5.82
C ILE A 100 -6.75 3.81 6.62
N ALA A 101 -5.60 3.83 5.95
CA ALA A 101 -4.29 3.76 6.60
C ALA A 101 -4.11 4.88 7.63
N ALA A 102 -4.65 6.07 7.37
CA ALA A 102 -4.58 7.18 8.31
C ALA A 102 -5.35 6.88 9.60
N GLU A 103 -6.57 6.35 9.50
CA GLU A 103 -7.38 5.98 10.66
C GLU A 103 -6.70 4.91 11.52
N MET A 104 -6.10 3.92 10.87
CA MET A 104 -5.40 2.84 11.58
C MET A 104 -4.12 3.34 12.26
N MET A 105 -3.33 4.19 11.60
CA MET A 105 -2.14 4.81 12.20
C MET A 105 -2.48 5.72 13.38
N ARG A 106 -3.62 6.44 13.34
CA ARG A 106 -4.07 7.26 14.47
C ARG A 106 -4.25 6.46 15.76
N SER A 107 -4.56 5.16 15.65
CA SER A 107 -4.82 4.32 16.82
C SER A 107 -3.58 4.10 17.71
N PHE A 108 -2.37 4.20 17.14
CA PHE A 108 -1.12 4.06 17.89
C PHE A 108 -0.15 5.23 17.73
N ARG A 109 -0.38 6.17 16.80
CA ARG A 109 0.34 7.45 16.69
C ARG A 109 1.87 7.29 16.59
N PRO A 110 2.40 6.72 15.47
CA PRO A 110 3.83 6.71 15.24
C PRO A 110 4.37 8.15 15.09
N ARG A 111 5.66 8.34 15.32
CA ARG A 111 6.33 9.62 15.06
C ARG A 111 6.56 9.85 13.57
N LEU A 112 6.85 8.78 12.81
CA LEU A 112 6.99 8.80 11.36
C LEU A 112 6.47 7.49 10.79
N ALA A 113 5.66 7.56 9.74
CA ALA A 113 5.18 6.43 8.97
C ALA A 113 5.77 6.41 7.53
N PHE A 114 6.27 5.26 7.11
CA PHE A 114 6.66 4.94 5.74
C PHE A 114 5.63 4.01 5.12
N PHE A 115 5.40 4.25 3.84
CA PHE A 115 4.30 3.76 3.05
C PHE A 115 4.77 3.54 1.60
N ASN A 116 4.02 2.80 0.78
CA ASN A 116 4.33 2.59 -0.64
C ASN A 116 3.18 3.07 -1.53
N ASP A 117 3.46 4.05 -2.39
CA ASP A 117 2.42 4.80 -3.09
C ASP A 117 1.57 3.96 -4.04
N THR A 118 1.97 2.72 -4.29
CA THR A 118 1.28 1.77 -5.16
C THR A 118 1.13 2.30 -6.59
N GLY A 119 1.90 3.32 -6.98
CA GLY A 119 1.77 4.05 -8.24
C GLY A 119 0.77 5.21 -8.21
N PHE A 120 0.42 5.71 -7.03
CA PHE A 120 -0.60 6.74 -6.69
C PHE A 120 -2.05 6.38 -7.05
N GLY A 121 -2.28 5.75 -8.19
CA GLY A 121 -3.61 5.41 -8.69
C GLY A 121 -4.50 6.62 -8.98
N VAL A 122 -5.78 6.34 -9.21
CA VAL A 122 -6.80 7.38 -9.48
C VAL A 122 -6.91 8.32 -8.28
N ASP A 123 -7.06 9.62 -8.53
CA ASP A 123 -7.14 10.69 -7.53
C ASP A 123 -5.99 10.72 -6.51
N ARG A 124 -4.85 10.10 -6.84
CA ARG A 124 -3.71 9.90 -5.92
C ARG A 124 -4.10 9.14 -4.65
N ALA A 125 -5.03 8.19 -4.75
CA ALA A 125 -5.51 7.37 -3.65
C ALA A 125 -4.39 6.68 -2.86
N GLY A 126 -3.31 6.25 -3.51
CA GLY A 126 -2.12 5.66 -2.87
C GLY A 126 -1.25 6.66 -2.10
N ALA A 127 -1.68 7.89 -1.90
CA ALA A 127 -1.06 8.83 -0.96
C ALA A 127 -2.13 9.60 -0.16
N ALA A 128 -3.38 9.11 -0.16
CA ALA A 128 -4.51 9.81 0.43
C ALA A 128 -4.40 9.91 1.96
N CYS A 129 -3.62 9.04 2.61
CA CYS A 129 -3.36 9.10 4.03
C CYS A 129 -2.53 10.33 4.45
N LEU A 130 -1.65 10.84 3.57
CA LEU A 130 -0.68 11.89 3.92
C LEU A 130 -1.31 13.18 4.47
N PRO A 131 -2.28 13.83 3.80
CA PRO A 131 -2.90 15.05 4.33
C PRO A 131 -3.69 14.80 5.62
N VAL A 132 -4.25 13.60 5.78
CA VAL A 132 -5.00 13.22 6.99
C VAL A 132 -4.03 13.08 8.17
N LEU A 133 -2.94 12.34 7.99
CA LEU A 133 -1.90 12.17 9.01
C LEU A 133 -1.21 13.48 9.36
N ASP A 134 -1.00 14.36 8.38
CA ASP A 134 -0.48 15.70 8.60
C ASP A 134 -1.37 16.52 9.55
N SER A 135 -2.69 16.47 9.33
CA SER A 135 -3.66 17.14 10.21
C SER A 135 -3.67 16.60 11.64
N ASP A 136 -3.20 15.37 11.84
CA ASP A 136 -3.02 14.77 13.16
C ASP A 136 -1.65 15.04 13.79
N GLY A 137 -0.76 15.72 13.08
CA GLY A 137 0.64 15.91 13.48
C GLY A 137 1.47 14.62 13.41
N ILE A 138 1.06 13.65 12.61
CA ILE A 138 1.83 12.43 12.34
C ILE A 138 2.63 12.66 11.06
N VAL A 139 3.95 12.50 11.16
CA VAL A 139 4.85 12.63 10.03
C VAL A 139 4.70 11.41 9.12
N ALA A 140 4.59 11.60 7.80
CA ALA A 140 4.40 10.49 6.88
C ALA A 140 5.04 10.75 5.50
N VAL A 141 5.55 9.67 4.89
CA VAL A 141 6.08 9.65 3.53
C VAL A 141 5.67 8.38 2.81
N THR A 142 5.52 8.48 1.49
CA THR A 142 5.39 7.31 0.61
C THR A 142 6.68 7.13 -0.20
N VAL A 143 7.02 5.89 -0.52
CA VAL A 143 8.04 5.55 -1.53
C VAL A 143 7.39 5.15 -2.84
N ALA A 144 8.09 5.36 -3.96
CA ALA A 144 7.60 5.00 -5.28
C ALA A 144 7.53 3.47 -5.45
N ALA A 145 6.39 2.96 -5.92
CA ALA A 145 6.17 1.53 -6.18
C ALA A 145 7.17 0.91 -7.18
N ASP A 146 7.79 1.72 -8.04
CA ASP A 146 8.83 1.29 -8.99
C ASP A 146 10.26 1.32 -8.41
N SER A 147 10.44 1.84 -7.19
CA SER A 147 11.73 1.95 -6.50
C SER A 147 11.95 0.85 -5.44
N ALA A 148 10.88 0.32 -4.88
CA ALA A 148 10.90 -0.74 -3.88
C ALA A 148 9.72 -1.68 -4.07
N CYS A 149 9.94 -2.98 -3.82
CA CYS A 149 8.89 -3.97 -3.90
C CYS A 149 7.81 -3.66 -2.86
N ILE A 150 6.56 -3.57 -3.30
CA ILE A 150 5.39 -3.57 -2.39
C ILE A 150 5.42 -4.89 -1.62
N GLY A 151 5.14 -4.87 -0.32
CA GLY A 151 5.28 -6.07 0.51
C GLY A 151 6.69 -6.32 1.05
N ASP A 152 7.63 -5.39 0.87
CA ASP A 152 8.99 -5.54 1.42
C ASP A 152 9.44 -4.24 2.11
N ASN A 153 9.16 -4.16 3.42
CA ASN A 153 9.58 -3.06 4.27
C ASN A 153 11.09 -2.80 4.23
N ARG A 154 11.90 -3.85 4.07
CA ARG A 154 13.36 -3.72 4.03
C ARG A 154 13.77 -2.93 2.79
N LEU A 155 13.22 -3.25 1.62
CA LEU A 155 13.52 -2.51 0.39
C LEU A 155 12.95 -1.09 0.44
N THR A 156 11.73 -0.91 0.96
CA THR A 156 11.15 0.42 1.21
C THR A 156 12.11 1.31 1.98
N LEU A 157 12.72 0.80 3.04
CA LEU A 157 13.62 1.58 3.90
C LEU A 157 15.04 1.73 3.34
N ILE A 158 15.58 0.71 2.67
CA ILE A 158 16.99 0.70 2.25
C ILE A 158 17.22 1.41 0.92
N GLN A 159 16.30 1.24 -0.03
CA GLN A 159 16.47 1.75 -1.42
C GLN A 159 15.26 2.51 -1.96
N GLY A 160 14.11 2.47 -1.26
CA GLY A 160 12.91 3.18 -1.69
C GLY A 160 13.17 4.68 -1.88
N ILE A 161 12.67 5.21 -2.98
CA ILE A 161 12.75 6.62 -3.32
C ILE A 161 11.45 7.29 -2.90
N ILE A 162 11.56 8.34 -2.09
CA ILE A 162 10.41 9.11 -1.60
C ILE A 162 9.64 9.67 -2.79
N SER A 163 8.36 9.33 -2.91
CA SER A 163 7.48 9.79 -4.00
C SER A 163 6.52 10.88 -3.56
N ALA A 164 6.13 10.88 -2.28
CA ALA A 164 5.36 11.96 -1.67
C ALA A 164 5.70 12.11 -0.19
N VAL A 165 5.48 13.32 0.29
CA VAL A 165 5.73 13.75 1.67
C VAL A 165 4.53 14.56 2.13
N ASN A 166 4.22 14.54 3.42
CA ASN A 166 3.31 15.53 3.99
C ASN A 166 4.02 16.86 4.32
N GLU A 167 3.24 17.91 4.61
CA GLU A 167 3.79 19.26 4.86
C GLU A 167 4.71 19.28 6.07
N THR A 168 4.37 18.53 7.12
CA THR A 168 5.17 18.43 8.34
C THR A 168 6.60 17.95 8.06
N ILE A 169 6.76 16.84 7.32
CA ILE A 169 8.10 16.31 7.03
C ILE A 169 8.85 17.13 5.97
N TYR A 170 8.10 17.76 5.06
CA TYR A 170 8.67 18.69 4.11
C TYR A 170 9.31 19.89 4.81
N GLY A 171 8.66 20.42 5.85
CA GLY A 171 9.15 21.53 6.68
C GLY A 171 10.48 21.25 7.38
N ILE A 172 10.77 19.99 7.71
CA ILE A 172 12.03 19.57 8.36
C ILE A 172 13.08 19.04 7.37
N GLY A 173 12.82 19.14 6.07
CA GLY A 173 13.82 19.00 5.03
C GLY A 173 13.73 17.74 4.15
N ALA A 174 12.76 16.84 4.37
CA ALA A 174 12.57 15.71 3.48
C ALA A 174 12.11 16.16 2.09
N ARG A 175 12.61 15.53 1.03
CA ARG A 175 12.25 15.86 -0.36
C ARG A 175 11.89 14.63 -1.16
N VAL A 176 10.94 14.78 -2.08
CA VAL A 176 10.66 13.81 -3.14
C VAL A 176 11.93 13.58 -3.96
N GLY A 177 12.22 12.31 -4.29
CA GLY A 177 13.43 11.88 -4.98
C GLY A 177 14.59 11.50 -4.05
N GLU A 178 14.52 11.77 -2.75
CA GLU A 178 15.51 11.27 -1.78
C GLU A 178 15.25 9.81 -1.41
N THR A 179 16.30 9.11 -0.95
CA THR A 179 16.15 7.75 -0.42
C THR A 179 15.55 7.75 0.98
N ALA A 180 14.60 6.86 1.25
CA ALA A 180 13.91 6.70 2.54
C ALA A 180 14.86 6.45 3.74
N ARG A 181 16.07 5.92 3.48
CA ARG A 181 17.09 5.61 4.50
C ARG A 181 17.55 6.82 5.31
N ARG A 182 17.39 8.05 4.80
CA ARG A 182 17.61 9.22 5.62
C ARG A 182 16.50 9.28 6.65
N GLU A 183 16.82 8.97 7.92
CA GLU A 183 16.04 9.56 9.01
C GLU A 183 16.09 11.08 8.77
N PRO A 184 14.96 11.71 8.42
CA PRO A 184 14.93 13.16 8.42
C PRO A 184 15.24 13.60 9.84
N LYS A 185 15.88 14.76 10.00
CA LYS A 185 16.18 15.30 11.33
C LYS A 185 14.85 15.61 12.04
N LEU A 186 14.31 14.61 12.74
CA LEU A 186 13.06 14.60 13.50
C LEU A 186 13.32 14.94 14.95
#